data_AF-A0AAV4FVU5-F1
#
_entry.id   AF-A0AAV4FVU5-F1
#
_cell.length_a   1.000
_cell.length_b   1.000
_cell.length_c   1.000
_cell.angle_alpha   90.00
_cell.angle_beta   90.00
_cell.angle_gamma   90.00
#
_symmetry.space_group_name_H-M   'P 1'
#
loop_
_entity.id
_entity.type
_entity.pdbx_description
1 polymer ?
#
loop_
_entity_poly.entity_id
_entity_poly.type
_entity_poly.pdbx_seq_one_letter_code
_entity_poly.pdbx_strand_id
1 'polypeptide(L)'
;MKRVLSVIALALLSFGFAQSEIEANVINFYPDVKKSAKLSQSGYQLLVTNINRILLESSQGATDRKHFVLYGIPNIFEEHIIPTVPPIHKVLLEVQLVVGDVSEKRTYGSYTYTHLVGVNRNKDRAILQALRSLKTNTEVQKFLRDSKKKIFDYYKNNCNVLITRASVLAELGKYMEAIEKLDAVPNVSEDCFYMAQSKITEIAKIQNQNTRAKDRQRPNEDTKSGDSKEDKYSWIESEK
;
A
#
# COMPACT_ATOMS: atom_id res chain seq x y z
N MET A 1 43.48 -40.52 46.28
CA MET A 1 43.76 -39.07 46.38
C MET A 1 43.05 -38.35 45.23
N LYS A 2 42.22 -37.34 45.57
CA LYS A 2 42.04 -36.03 44.91
C LYS A 2 41.95 -36.01 43.36
N ARG A 3 40.76 -35.82 42.76
CA ARG A 3 40.07 -34.53 42.42
C ARG A 3 40.86 -33.65 41.45
N VAL A 4 40.12 -32.94 40.56
CA VAL A 4 40.50 -31.75 39.75
C VAL A 4 40.99 -32.12 38.33
N LEU A 5 40.51 -31.66 37.16
CA LEU A 5 39.52 -30.69 36.62
C LEU A 5 39.29 -31.15 35.15
N SER A 6 38.07 -31.34 34.63
CA SER A 6 37.11 -30.33 34.17
C SER A 6 37.61 -29.40 33.04
N VAL A 7 36.74 -29.22 32.03
CA VAL A 7 36.75 -28.25 30.93
C VAL A 7 37.50 -28.65 29.64
N ILE A 8 36.89 -29.54 28.86
CA ILE A 8 36.84 -29.35 27.39
C ILE A 8 35.36 -29.23 27.04
N ALA A 9 34.79 -28.11 27.47
CA ALA A 9 33.46 -27.68 27.10
C ALA A 9 33.50 -27.16 25.66
N LEU A 10 32.89 -27.92 24.76
CA LEU A 10 31.87 -27.41 23.85
C LEU A 10 32.18 -26.06 23.17
N ALA A 11 33.24 -26.02 22.36
CA ALA A 11 33.35 -25.01 21.30
C ALA A 11 32.80 -25.59 19.98
N LEU A 12 31.54 -26.04 20.03
CA LEU A 12 30.70 -26.02 18.83
C LEU A 12 30.53 -24.54 18.51
N LEU A 13 31.38 -24.03 17.62
CA LEU A 13 31.16 -22.77 16.94
C LEU A 13 29.82 -22.90 16.20
N SER A 14 28.76 -22.55 16.90
CA SER A 14 27.52 -22.08 16.36
C SER A 14 27.84 -20.84 15.53
N PHE A 15 28.28 -21.06 14.28
CA PHE A 15 27.79 -20.26 13.19
C PHE A 15 26.29 -20.51 13.15
N GLY A 16 25.57 -19.80 14.02
CA GLY A 16 24.17 -19.53 13.80
C GLY A 16 24.12 -18.77 12.49
N PHE A 17 23.93 -19.50 11.39
CA PHE A 17 23.21 -18.93 10.28
C PHE A 17 21.88 -18.52 10.90
N ALA A 18 21.71 -17.23 11.14
CA ALA A 18 20.40 -16.66 11.27
C ALA A 18 19.71 -16.96 9.94
N GLN A 19 19.06 -18.12 9.84
CA GLN A 19 18.00 -18.32 8.88
C GLN A 19 16.96 -17.27 9.26
N SER A 20 17.00 -16.13 8.59
CA SER A 20 15.84 -15.26 8.58
C SER A 20 14.75 -16.05 7.88
N GLU A 21 13.83 -16.59 8.65
CA GLU A 21 12.52 -17.00 8.17
C GLU A 21 11.89 -15.76 7.50
N ILE A 22 12.10 -15.65 6.19
CA ILE A 22 11.21 -14.94 5.29
C ILE A 22 10.47 -16.03 4.52
N GLU A 23 9.86 -16.96 5.26
CA GLU A 23 8.91 -17.93 4.73
C GLU A 23 7.64 -17.87 5.57
N ALA A 24 6.87 -16.81 5.35
CA ALA A 24 5.40 -16.75 5.42
C ALA A 24 5.02 -15.26 5.38
N ASN A 25 4.93 -14.73 4.15
CA ASN A 25 4.10 -13.58 3.73
C ASN A 25 4.74 -12.87 2.54
N VAL A 26 4.27 -13.21 1.33
CA VAL A 26 4.78 -12.63 0.09
C VAL A 26 4.28 -11.19 -0.04
N ILE A 27 5.15 -10.22 0.27
CA ILE A 27 4.92 -8.82 -0.10
C ILE A 27 4.95 -8.74 -1.63
N ASN A 28 3.82 -8.42 -2.25
CA ASN A 28 3.74 -8.14 -3.69
C ASN A 28 3.61 -6.63 -3.90
N PHE A 29 4.12 -6.14 -5.03
CA PHE A 29 4.03 -4.72 -5.38
C PHE A 29 3.08 -4.53 -6.56
N TYR A 30 2.22 -3.51 -6.46
CA TYR A 30 1.46 -2.98 -7.58
C TYR A 30 2.36 -2.05 -8.42
N PRO A 31 2.55 -2.30 -9.72
CA PRO A 31 3.31 -1.41 -10.58
C PRO A 31 2.46 -0.18 -10.94
N ASP A 32 2.99 1.03 -10.70
CA ASP A 32 2.33 2.26 -11.13
C ASP A 32 3.35 3.31 -11.56
N VAL A 33 2.91 4.30 -12.35
CA VAL A 33 3.78 5.30 -12.97
C VAL A 33 3.19 6.69 -12.82
N LYS A 34 4.04 7.66 -12.48
CA LYS A 34 3.67 9.07 -12.51
C LYS A 34 3.35 9.51 -13.93
N LYS A 35 2.09 9.87 -14.16
CA LYS A 35 1.66 10.54 -15.40
C LYS A 35 2.41 11.87 -15.55
N SER A 36 2.87 12.15 -16.76
CA SER A 36 3.61 13.37 -17.10
C SER A 36 3.19 13.83 -18.48
N ALA A 37 3.00 15.14 -18.68
CA ALA A 37 2.69 15.71 -19.99
C ALA A 37 3.80 15.46 -21.02
N LYS A 38 5.04 15.23 -20.56
CA LYS A 38 6.18 14.89 -21.42
C LYS A 38 6.26 13.40 -21.77
N LEU A 39 5.38 12.57 -21.21
CA LEU A 39 5.37 11.12 -21.44
C LEU A 39 4.10 10.74 -22.20
N SER A 40 4.26 10.25 -23.43
CA SER A 40 3.14 9.74 -24.23
C SER A 40 2.48 8.52 -23.58
N GLN A 41 1.25 8.21 -24.01
CA GLN A 41 0.55 7.01 -23.52
C GLN A 41 1.34 5.73 -23.76
N SER A 42 2.02 5.60 -24.91
CA SER A 42 2.92 4.48 -25.19
C SER A 42 4.12 4.44 -24.25
N GLY A 43 4.67 5.61 -23.89
CA GLY A 43 5.75 5.72 -22.90
C GLY A 43 5.32 5.29 -21.50
N TYR A 44 4.11 5.70 -21.08
CA TYR A 44 3.50 5.25 -19.84
C TYR A 44 3.34 3.73 -19.80
N GLN A 45 2.73 3.13 -20.82
CA GLN A 45 2.50 1.69 -20.88
C GLN A 45 3.80 0.88 -20.95
N LEU A 46 4.81 1.40 -21.67
CA LEU A 46 6.13 0.79 -21.71
C LEU A 46 6.80 0.82 -20.33
N LEU A 47 6.70 1.94 -19.61
CA LEU A 47 7.29 2.04 -18.27
C LEU A 47 6.57 1.14 -17.27
N VAL A 48 5.23 1.06 -17.30
CA VAL A 48 4.47 0.09 -16.49
C VAL A 48 4.93 -1.34 -16.80
N THR A 49 5.01 -1.70 -18.09
CA THR A 49 5.50 -3.03 -18.52
C THR A 49 6.91 -3.32 -18.01
N ASN A 50 7.82 -2.34 -18.09
CA ASN A 50 9.18 -2.47 -17.61
C ASN A 50 9.26 -2.68 -16.08
N ILE A 51 8.46 -1.93 -15.31
CA ILE A 51 8.36 -2.10 -13.85
C ILE A 51 7.81 -3.49 -13.54
N ASN A 52 6.79 -3.93 -14.26
CA ASN A 52 6.21 -5.26 -14.09
C ASN A 52 7.25 -6.36 -14.37
N ARG A 53 8.04 -6.20 -15.43
CA ARG A 53 9.15 -7.11 -15.75
C ARG A 53 10.21 -7.13 -14.63
N ILE A 54 10.57 -5.98 -14.06
CA ILE A 54 11.49 -5.92 -12.90
C ILE A 54 10.95 -6.70 -11.72
N LEU A 55 9.65 -6.56 -11.41
CA LEU A 55 9.02 -7.28 -10.30
C LEU A 55 9.06 -8.80 -10.51
N LEU A 56 8.74 -9.26 -11.73
CA LEU A 56 8.77 -10.67 -12.09
C LEU A 56 10.19 -11.26 -12.05
N GLU A 57 11.17 -10.57 -12.65
CA GLU A 57 12.58 -11.00 -12.66
C GLU A 57 13.25 -10.93 -11.29
N SER A 58 12.68 -10.17 -10.34
CA SER A 58 13.15 -10.11 -8.96
C SER A 58 12.47 -11.12 -8.04
N SER A 59 11.63 -12.01 -8.58
CA SER A 59 10.80 -12.98 -7.82
C SER A 59 9.86 -12.32 -6.81
N GLN A 60 9.46 -11.06 -7.04
CA GLN A 60 8.70 -10.27 -6.07
C GLN A 60 7.19 -10.33 -6.26
N GLY A 61 6.70 -10.95 -7.35
CA GLY A 61 5.29 -11.04 -7.70
C GLY A 61 4.65 -9.68 -7.97
N ALA A 62 3.93 -9.58 -9.09
CA ALA A 62 3.06 -8.44 -9.34
C ALA A 62 1.67 -8.74 -8.76
N THR A 63 0.99 -7.72 -8.25
CA THR A 63 -0.39 -7.86 -7.76
C THR A 63 -1.22 -6.69 -8.26
N ASP A 64 -2.53 -6.90 -8.42
CA ASP A 64 -3.49 -5.83 -8.70
C ASP A 64 -3.94 -5.11 -7.41
N ARG A 65 -3.51 -5.59 -6.24
CA ARG A 65 -3.80 -4.97 -4.94
C ARG A 65 -2.88 -3.78 -4.69
N LYS A 66 -3.45 -2.59 -4.57
CA LYS A 66 -2.71 -1.31 -4.47
C LYS A 66 -2.15 -0.97 -3.08
N HIS A 67 -1.97 -1.96 -2.20
CA HIS A 67 -1.51 -1.71 -0.83
C HIS A 67 -0.06 -1.25 -0.82
N PHE A 68 0.83 -2.09 -1.36
CA PHE A 68 2.22 -1.74 -1.61
C PHE A 68 2.43 -1.46 -3.09
N VAL A 69 3.05 -0.33 -3.41
CA VAL A 69 3.23 0.14 -4.78
C VAL A 69 4.72 0.27 -5.09
N LEU A 70 5.12 -0.20 -6.27
CA LEU A 70 6.39 0.19 -6.89
C LEU A 70 6.10 1.29 -7.91
N TYR A 71 6.35 2.53 -7.50
CA TYR A 71 6.00 3.72 -8.24
C TYR A 71 7.16 4.23 -9.08
N GLY A 72 6.98 4.30 -10.39
CA GLY A 72 7.95 4.84 -11.34
C GLY A 72 7.73 6.32 -11.63
N ILE A 73 8.76 7.13 -11.43
CA ILE A 73 8.76 8.56 -11.67
C ILE A 73 9.75 8.85 -12.79
N PRO A 74 9.29 9.02 -14.04
CA PRO A 74 10.14 9.41 -15.15
C PRO A 74 10.46 10.91 -15.07
N ASN A 75 11.73 11.25 -15.20
CA ASN A 75 12.22 12.62 -15.26
C ASN A 75 12.97 12.84 -16.57
N ILE A 76 12.36 13.58 -17.50
CA ILE A 76 13.00 13.97 -18.77
C ILE A 76 13.63 15.35 -18.55
N PHE A 77 14.95 15.36 -18.38
CA PHE A 77 15.68 16.54 -17.92
C PHE A 77 16.50 17.23 -19.03
N GLU A 78 16.94 16.50 -20.06
CA GLU A 78 17.63 17.09 -21.21
C GLU A 78 17.10 16.58 -22.55
N GLU A 79 16.92 17.53 -23.47
CA GLU A 79 16.54 17.29 -24.85
C GLU A 79 17.46 18.10 -25.76
N HIS A 80 18.28 17.39 -26.55
CA HIS A 80 19.21 18.00 -27.50
C HIS A 80 18.73 17.72 -28.92
N ILE A 81 18.74 18.74 -29.77
CA ILE A 81 18.54 18.56 -31.21
C ILE A 81 19.93 18.57 -31.86
N ILE A 82 20.32 17.43 -32.41
CA ILE A 82 21.57 17.29 -33.17
C ILE A 82 21.28 17.78 -34.59
N PRO A 83 21.98 18.81 -35.07
CA PRO A 83 21.74 19.38 -36.39
C PRO A 83 22.31 18.47 -37.49
N THR A 84 21.55 17.45 -37.87
CA THR A 84 21.78 16.57 -39.02
C THR A 84 20.70 16.79 -40.08
N VAL A 85 20.85 16.18 -41.26
CA VAL A 85 19.81 16.17 -42.30
C VAL A 85 19.28 14.74 -42.47
N PRO A 86 18.05 14.43 -41.99
CA PRO A 86 17.17 15.25 -41.15
C PRO A 86 17.64 15.35 -39.68
N PRO A 87 17.13 16.32 -38.89
CA PRO A 87 17.53 16.50 -37.49
C PRO A 87 17.26 15.28 -36.61
N ILE A 88 18.07 15.12 -35.56
CA ILE A 88 17.96 14.01 -34.61
C ILE A 88 17.71 14.55 -33.20
N HIS A 89 16.77 13.97 -32.47
CA HIS A 89 16.50 14.24 -31.07
C HIS A 89 17.28 13.26 -30.18
N LYS A 90 18.11 13.79 -29.28
CA LYS A 90 18.74 13.05 -28.17
C LYS A 90 18.04 13.43 -26.88
N VAL A 91 17.48 12.44 -26.19
CA VAL A 91 16.77 12.60 -24.93
C VAL A 91 17.55 11.90 -23.83
N LEU A 92 17.78 12.60 -22.72
CA LEU A 92 18.27 12.01 -21.47
C LEU A 92 17.12 12.01 -20.47
N LEU A 93 16.90 10.86 -19.85
CA LEU A 93 15.89 10.70 -18.83
C LEU A 93 16.41 9.87 -17.66
N GLU A 94 15.85 10.15 -16.49
CA GLU A 94 15.99 9.30 -15.32
C GLU A 94 14.65 8.64 -15.03
N VAL A 95 14.70 7.47 -14.41
CA VAL A 95 13.52 6.85 -13.81
C VAL A 95 13.83 6.54 -12.37
N GLN A 96 13.15 7.23 -11.46
CA GLN A 96 13.18 6.90 -10.04
C GLN A 96 12.08 5.89 -9.74
N LEU A 97 12.44 4.77 -9.14
CA LEU A 97 11.52 3.80 -8.57
C LEU A 97 11.40 4.06 -7.07
N VAL A 98 10.18 4.04 -6.55
CA VAL A 98 9.89 4.24 -5.12
C VAL A 98 8.99 3.11 -4.63
N VAL A 99 9.36 2.44 -3.54
CA VAL A 99 8.45 1.52 -2.84
C VAL A 99 7.69 2.31 -1.79
N GLY A 100 6.36 2.25 -1.84
CA GLY A 100 5.49 2.91 -0.88
C GLY A 100 4.29 2.07 -0.44
N ASP A 101 3.69 2.47 0.67
CA ASP A 101 2.44 1.96 1.22
C ASP A 101 1.40 3.06 1.18
N VAL A 102 0.30 2.78 0.49
CA VAL A 102 -0.79 3.74 0.25
C VAL A 102 -1.62 3.95 1.51
N SER A 103 -1.80 2.91 2.33
CA SER A 103 -2.60 2.94 3.55
C SER A 103 -1.96 3.82 4.62
N GLU A 104 -0.64 3.64 4.82
CA GLU A 104 0.15 4.38 5.80
C GLU A 104 0.79 5.65 5.22
N LYS A 105 0.62 5.91 3.92
CA LYS A 105 1.21 7.04 3.18
C LYS A 105 2.72 7.16 3.42
N ARG A 106 3.42 6.02 3.36
CA ARG A 106 4.85 5.91 3.73
C ARG A 106 5.68 5.35 2.60
N THR A 107 6.91 5.83 2.45
CA THR A 107 7.92 5.29 1.52
C THR A 107 8.95 4.45 2.27
N TYR A 108 9.38 3.33 1.70
CA TYR A 108 10.37 2.42 2.30
C TYR A 108 11.73 2.45 1.61
N GLY A 109 11.79 2.96 0.39
CA GLY A 109 13.04 3.17 -0.31
C GLY A 109 12.82 3.74 -1.70
N SER A 110 13.92 4.14 -2.31
CA SER A 110 13.97 4.54 -3.70
C SER A 110 15.25 4.03 -4.37
N TYR A 111 15.19 3.90 -5.70
CA TYR A 111 16.31 3.57 -6.56
C TYR A 111 16.16 4.35 -7.87
N THR A 112 17.25 4.91 -8.39
CA THR A 112 17.19 5.77 -9.59
C THR A 112 18.05 5.21 -10.71
N TYR A 113 17.44 5.02 -11.88
CA TYR A 113 18.16 4.85 -13.14
C TYR A 113 18.54 6.23 -13.68
N THR A 114 19.82 6.58 -13.66
CA THR A 114 20.31 7.95 -13.94
C THR A 114 20.77 8.19 -15.38
N HIS A 115 20.99 7.15 -16.19
CA HIS A 115 21.61 7.26 -17.52
C HIS A 115 20.79 6.60 -18.63
N LEU A 116 19.51 6.93 -18.74
CA LEU A 116 18.67 6.40 -19.82
C LEU A 116 18.71 7.38 -21.00
N VAL A 117 19.29 6.94 -22.11
CA VAL A 117 19.53 7.78 -23.30
C VAL A 117 18.82 7.20 -24.51
N GLY A 118 18.18 8.06 -25.29
CA GLY A 118 17.52 7.70 -26.54
C GLY A 118 17.84 8.72 -27.62
N VAL A 119 18.05 8.25 -28.84
CA VAL A 119 18.46 9.04 -30.00
C VAL A 119 17.60 8.64 -31.19
N ASN A 120 16.72 9.53 -31.64
CA ASN A 120 15.82 9.25 -32.75
C ASN A 120 15.41 10.51 -33.52
N ARG A 121 14.99 10.37 -34.77
CA ARG A 121 14.43 11.47 -35.58
C ARG A 121 13.09 11.99 -35.05
N ASN A 122 12.42 11.23 -34.18
CA ASN A 122 11.20 11.64 -33.51
C ASN A 122 11.41 11.61 -31.99
N LYS A 123 11.05 12.71 -31.30
CA LYS A 123 11.21 12.87 -29.85
C LYS A 123 10.57 11.72 -29.04
N ASP A 124 9.32 11.38 -29.33
CA ASP A 124 8.63 10.31 -28.60
C ASP A 124 9.31 8.95 -28.80
N ARG A 125 9.79 8.67 -30.01
CA ARG A 125 10.58 7.47 -30.29
C ARG A 125 11.92 7.46 -29.55
N ALA A 126 12.56 8.62 -29.37
CA ALA A 126 13.76 8.75 -28.55
C ALA A 126 13.45 8.43 -27.07
N ILE A 127 12.36 8.95 -26.51
CA ILE A 127 11.90 8.61 -25.16
C ILE A 127 11.64 7.10 -25.02
N LEU A 128 10.91 6.49 -25.96
CA LEU A 128 10.66 5.04 -25.94
C LEU A 128 11.96 4.23 -26.03
N GLN A 129 12.93 4.66 -26.83
CA GLN A 129 14.24 4.00 -26.92
C GLN A 129 15.00 4.08 -25.59
N ALA A 130 15.02 5.24 -24.95
CA ALA A 130 15.63 5.41 -23.63
C ALA A 130 14.96 4.50 -22.58
N LEU A 131 13.63 4.45 -22.54
CA LEU A 131 12.89 3.58 -21.60
C LEU A 131 13.15 2.09 -21.84
N ARG A 132 13.41 1.65 -23.08
CA ARG A 132 13.77 0.24 -23.38
C ARG A 132 15.12 -0.18 -22.78
N SER A 133 15.99 0.77 -22.42
CA SER A 133 17.26 0.47 -21.76
C SER A 133 17.11 0.13 -20.27
N LEU A 134 15.92 0.38 -19.69
CA LEU A 134 15.62 0.05 -18.31
C LEU A 134 15.57 -1.47 -18.13
N LYS A 135 16.51 -2.01 -17.36
CA LYS A 135 16.72 -3.44 -17.13
C LYS A 135 16.81 -3.76 -15.64
N THR A 136 16.50 -4.99 -15.28
CA THR A 136 16.74 -5.49 -13.94
C THR A 136 18.25 -5.69 -13.76
N ASN A 137 18.76 -5.28 -12.60
CA ASN A 137 20.15 -5.44 -12.20
C ASN A 137 20.22 -5.76 -10.71
N THR A 138 21.42 -6.03 -10.20
CA THR A 138 21.64 -6.39 -8.80
C THR A 138 21.19 -5.29 -7.84
N GLU A 139 21.35 -4.03 -8.23
CA GLU A 139 21.03 -2.87 -7.38
C GLU A 139 19.53 -2.69 -7.20
N VAL A 140 18.73 -2.76 -8.28
CA VAL A 140 17.26 -2.67 -8.17
C VAL A 140 16.71 -3.88 -7.42
N GLN A 141 17.27 -5.07 -7.62
CA GLN A 141 16.89 -6.27 -6.86
C GLN A 141 17.21 -6.11 -5.36
N LYS A 142 18.38 -5.60 -5.02
CA LYS A 142 18.77 -5.30 -3.63
C LYS A 142 17.84 -4.26 -3.02
N PHE A 143 17.57 -3.17 -3.72
CA PHE A 143 16.61 -2.14 -3.31
C PHE A 143 15.24 -2.75 -2.99
N LEU A 144 14.71 -3.64 -3.83
CA LEU A 144 13.42 -4.27 -3.61
C LEU A 144 13.43 -5.20 -2.39
N ARG A 145 14.50 -5.98 -2.18
CA ARG A 145 14.66 -6.82 -0.97
C ARG A 145 14.75 -5.97 0.29
N ASP A 146 15.56 -4.92 0.29
CA ASP A 146 15.73 -4.02 1.43
C ASP A 146 14.42 -3.30 1.77
N SER A 147 13.63 -2.93 0.74
CA SER A 147 12.33 -2.30 0.93
C SER A 147 11.31 -3.26 1.56
N LYS A 148 11.28 -4.53 1.15
CA LYS A 148 10.45 -5.56 1.81
C LYS A 148 10.81 -5.73 3.28
N LYS A 149 12.10 -5.78 3.59
CA LYS A 149 12.57 -5.84 4.99
C LYS A 149 12.07 -4.65 5.80
N LYS A 150 12.17 -3.43 5.26
CA LYS A 150 11.69 -2.22 5.94
C LYS A 150 10.16 -2.20 6.13
N ILE A 151 9.39 -2.74 5.19
CA ILE A 151 7.94 -2.92 5.34
C ILE A 151 7.66 -3.85 6.51
N PHE A 152 8.28 -5.03 6.52
CA PHE A 152 8.13 -5.99 7.60
C PHE A 152 8.50 -5.39 8.96
N ASP A 153 9.69 -4.78 9.04
CA ASP A 153 10.19 -4.15 10.26
C ASP A 153 9.26 -3.02 10.74
N TYR A 154 8.64 -2.26 9.84
CA TYR A 154 7.66 -1.24 10.21
C TYR A 154 6.44 -1.84 10.89
N TYR A 155 5.76 -2.79 10.26
CA TYR A 155 4.54 -3.38 10.82
C TYR A 155 4.82 -4.16 12.11
N LYS A 156 5.95 -4.89 12.15
CA LYS A 156 6.43 -5.57 13.36
C LYS A 156 6.63 -4.61 14.53
N ASN A 157 7.35 -3.51 14.31
CA ASN A 157 7.75 -2.60 15.39
C ASN A 157 6.65 -1.59 15.77
N ASN A 158 5.69 -1.32 14.88
CA ASN A 158 4.65 -0.32 15.09
C ASN A 158 3.26 -0.92 15.35
N CYS A 159 3.15 -2.25 15.45
CA CYS A 159 1.85 -2.90 15.55
C CYS A 159 0.98 -2.32 16.68
N ASN A 160 1.53 -2.26 17.90
CA ASN A 160 0.81 -1.71 19.05
C ASN A 160 0.32 -0.29 18.80
N VAL A 161 1.12 0.55 18.15
CA VAL A 161 0.74 1.92 17.81
C VAL A 161 -0.43 1.95 16.82
N LEU A 162 -0.43 1.08 15.82
CA LEU A 162 -1.54 0.95 14.86
C LEU A 162 -2.83 0.52 15.56
N ILE A 163 -2.75 -0.51 16.42
CA ILE A 163 -3.90 -1.00 17.21
C ILE A 163 -4.43 0.10 18.14
N THR A 164 -3.54 0.82 18.84
CA THR A 164 -3.94 1.91 19.75
C THR A 164 -4.62 3.04 19.00
N ARG A 165 -4.09 3.47 17.86
CA ARG A 165 -4.71 4.54 17.04
C ARG A 165 -6.13 4.17 16.61
N ALA A 166 -6.34 2.94 16.16
CA ALA A 166 -7.67 2.46 15.82
C ALA A 166 -8.59 2.35 17.05
N SER A 167 -8.06 1.93 18.20
CA SER A 167 -8.82 1.85 19.45
C SER A 167 -9.33 3.23 19.87
N VAL A 168 -8.49 4.26 19.79
CA VAL A 168 -8.89 5.66 20.06
C VAL A 168 -10.00 6.12 19.12
N LEU A 169 -9.94 5.78 17.82
CA LEU A 169 -11.03 6.08 16.89
C LEU A 169 -12.35 5.42 17.29
N ALA A 170 -12.31 4.16 17.74
CA ALA A 170 -13.49 3.44 18.22
C ALA A 170 -14.06 4.04 19.51
N GLU A 171 -13.21 4.47 20.44
CA GLU A 171 -13.62 5.18 21.67
C GLU A 171 -14.32 6.51 21.35
N LEU A 172 -13.89 7.20 20.29
CA LEU A 172 -14.56 8.39 19.77
C LEU A 172 -15.85 8.08 18.98
N GLY A 173 -16.31 6.82 18.96
CA GLY A 173 -17.48 6.37 18.23
C GLY A 173 -17.28 6.23 16.72
N LYS A 174 -16.06 6.41 16.22
CA LYS A 174 -15.72 6.31 14.79
C LYS A 174 -15.37 4.87 14.39
N TYR A 175 -16.33 3.97 14.57
CA TYR A 175 -16.10 2.53 14.41
C TYR A 175 -15.66 2.13 13.00
N MET A 176 -16.28 2.70 11.96
CA MET A 176 -15.91 2.38 10.57
C MET A 176 -14.47 2.80 10.26
N GLU A 177 -14.06 4.00 10.67
CA GLU A 177 -12.70 4.50 10.46
C GLU A 177 -11.68 3.64 11.22
N ALA A 178 -12.02 3.22 12.44
CA ALA A 178 -11.18 2.31 13.22
C ALA A 178 -11.00 0.94 12.54
N ILE A 179 -12.10 0.36 12.02
CA ILE A 179 -12.07 -0.91 11.32
C ILE A 179 -11.27 -0.79 10.02
N GLU A 180 -11.48 0.27 9.23
CA GLU A 180 -10.72 0.51 7.99
C GLU A 180 -9.21 0.60 8.26
N LYS A 181 -8.81 1.27 9.36
CA LYS A 181 -7.39 1.35 9.76
C LYS A 181 -6.79 0.01 10.14
N LEU A 182 -7.55 -0.86 10.79
CA LEU A 182 -7.10 -2.19 11.18
C LEU A 182 -7.09 -3.17 9.98
N ASP A 183 -8.11 -3.10 9.12
CA ASP A 183 -8.22 -3.94 7.92
C ASP A 183 -7.11 -3.63 6.90
N ALA A 184 -6.61 -2.39 6.93
CA ALA A 184 -5.45 -1.97 6.16
C ALA A 184 -4.11 -2.51 6.70
N VAL A 185 -4.08 -3.23 7.83
CA VAL A 185 -2.87 -3.92 8.31
C VAL A 185 -2.63 -5.15 7.43
N PRO A 186 -1.51 -5.22 6.68
CA PRO A 186 -1.25 -6.33 5.79
C PRO A 186 -0.82 -7.57 6.57
N ASN A 187 -1.13 -8.74 6.01
CA ASN A 187 -0.55 -10.00 6.46
C ASN A 187 0.92 -10.07 5.99
N VAL A 188 1.79 -9.30 6.65
CA VAL A 188 3.26 -9.31 6.49
C VAL A 188 3.95 -9.65 7.80
N SER A 189 3.43 -9.10 8.89
CA SER A 189 3.72 -9.53 10.26
C SER A 189 2.48 -10.26 10.74
N GLU A 190 2.56 -11.59 10.80
CA GLU A 190 1.43 -12.46 11.14
C GLU A 190 0.82 -12.10 12.51
N ASP A 191 1.66 -11.91 13.52
CA ASP A 191 1.24 -11.45 14.85
C ASP A 191 0.43 -10.15 14.76
N CYS A 192 0.95 -9.16 14.02
CA CYS A 192 0.28 -7.88 13.93
C CYS A 192 -1.05 -7.96 13.18
N PHE A 193 -1.08 -8.75 12.10
CA PHE A 193 -2.28 -9.00 11.33
C PHE A 193 -3.36 -9.64 12.21
N TYR A 194 -3.05 -10.70 12.95
CA TYR A 194 -4.04 -11.32 13.84
C TYR A 194 -4.50 -10.42 14.98
N MET A 195 -3.58 -9.62 15.56
CA MET A 195 -3.97 -8.60 16.54
C MET A 195 -4.96 -7.60 15.95
N ALA A 196 -4.74 -7.16 14.71
CA ALA A 196 -5.65 -6.25 14.01
C ALA A 196 -7.02 -6.89 13.75
N GLN A 197 -7.05 -8.12 13.22
CA GLN A 197 -8.31 -8.85 12.95
C GLN A 197 -9.12 -9.12 14.23
N SER A 198 -8.43 -9.46 15.33
CA SER A 198 -9.05 -9.64 16.64
C SER A 198 -9.69 -8.32 17.11
N LYS A 199 -8.97 -7.20 16.99
CA LYS A 199 -9.46 -5.88 17.38
C LYS A 199 -10.65 -5.41 16.54
N ILE A 200 -10.66 -5.69 15.23
CA ILE A 200 -11.84 -5.43 14.36
C ILE A 200 -13.08 -6.12 14.92
N THR A 201 -12.95 -7.40 15.28
CA THR A 201 -14.06 -8.20 15.80
C THR A 201 -14.58 -7.65 17.13
N GLU A 202 -13.69 -7.17 18.00
CA GLU A 202 -14.04 -6.50 19.25
C GLU A 202 -14.81 -5.20 19.00
N ILE A 203 -14.28 -4.32 18.13
CA ILE A 203 -14.88 -3.03 17.79
C ILE A 203 -16.27 -3.22 17.16
N ALA A 204 -16.42 -4.19 16.25
CA ALA A 204 -17.71 -4.49 15.63
C ALA A 204 -18.77 -4.94 16.65
N LYS A 205 -18.38 -5.72 17.67
CA LYS A 205 -19.27 -6.10 18.77
C LYS A 205 -19.71 -4.89 19.59
N ILE A 206 -18.77 -4.01 19.94
CA ILE A 206 -19.05 -2.77 20.68
C ILE A 206 -20.01 -1.88 19.89
N GLN A 207 -19.77 -1.70 18.59
CA GLN A 207 -20.65 -0.93 17.72
C GLN A 207 -22.08 -1.49 17.73
N ASN A 208 -22.24 -2.80 17.56
CA ASN A 208 -23.56 -3.45 17.57
C ASN A 208 -24.28 -3.29 18.91
N GLN A 209 -23.56 -3.38 20.03
CA GLN A 209 -24.13 -3.15 21.36
C GLN A 209 -24.59 -1.69 21.53
N ASN A 210 -23.79 -0.73 21.07
CA ASN A 210 -24.12 0.69 21.15
C ASN A 210 -25.30 1.07 20.26
N THR A 211 -25.42 0.47 19.06
CA THR A 211 -26.61 0.65 18.20
C THR A 211 -27.86 0.13 18.90
N ARG A 212 -27.82 -1.09 19.47
CA ARG A 212 -28.94 -1.67 20.22
C ARG A 212 -29.33 -0.83 21.45
N ALA A 213 -28.35 -0.25 22.15
CA ALA A 213 -28.60 0.62 23.29
C ALA A 213 -29.30 1.93 22.86
N LYS A 214 -28.88 2.53 21.74
CA LYS A 214 -29.52 3.72 21.18
C LYS A 214 -30.95 3.46 20.71
N ASP A 215 -31.22 2.32 20.08
CA ASP A 215 -32.58 1.97 19.64
C ASP A 215 -33.52 1.73 20.82
N ARG A 216 -33.04 1.18 21.94
CA ARG A 216 -33.84 1.03 23.18
C ARG A 216 -34.15 2.36 23.86
N GLN A 217 -33.33 3.39 23.63
CA GLN A 217 -33.50 4.72 24.21
C GLN A 217 -34.29 5.67 23.29
N ARG A 218 -34.64 5.25 22.06
CA ARG A 218 -35.47 6.05 21.16
C ARG A 218 -36.89 6.08 21.74
N PRO A 219 -37.47 7.26 22.03
CA PRO A 219 -38.84 7.36 22.52
C PRO A 219 -39.81 6.67 21.55
N ASN A 220 -40.80 5.93 22.06
CA ASN A 220 -41.91 5.45 21.25
C ASN A 220 -42.70 6.68 20.74
N GLU A 221 -42.43 7.11 19.52
CA GLU A 221 -43.28 8.07 18.81
C GLU A 221 -44.62 7.47 18.35
N ASP A 222 -44.87 6.19 18.65
CA ASP A 222 -46.10 5.47 18.29
C ASP A 222 -47.09 5.33 19.47
N THR A 223 -47.33 6.40 20.23
CA THR A 223 -48.49 6.48 21.14
C THR A 223 -49.15 7.87 21.13
N LYS A 224 -49.43 8.41 19.94
CA LYS A 224 -50.52 9.39 19.76
C LYS A 224 -51.24 9.19 18.42
N SER A 225 -52.02 8.12 18.32
CA SER A 225 -53.19 8.09 17.43
C SER A 225 -54.24 7.11 17.97
N GLY A 226 -54.75 7.41 19.17
CA GLY A 226 -56.02 6.90 19.67
C GLY A 226 -56.90 8.11 19.98
N ASP A 227 -58.12 8.12 19.43
CA ASP A 227 -59.14 9.18 19.43
C ASP A 227 -58.75 10.50 18.73
N SER A 228 -59.46 11.01 17.72
CA SER A 228 -60.90 10.95 17.44
C SER A 228 -61.17 10.79 15.93
N LYS A 229 -61.86 9.71 15.56
CA LYS A 229 -62.62 9.64 14.30
C LYS A 229 -64.02 10.19 14.59
N GLU A 230 -64.16 11.49 14.62
CA GLU A 230 -65.46 12.18 14.51
C GLU A 230 -65.15 13.65 14.20
N ASP A 231 -66.02 14.31 13.44
CA ASP A 231 -65.95 15.73 13.04
C ASP A 231 -65.04 16.13 11.86
N LYS A 232 -65.21 15.50 10.68
CA LYS A 232 -64.67 16.07 9.42
C LYS A 232 -65.69 16.31 8.29
N TYR A 233 -66.99 16.10 8.55
CA TYR A 233 -68.03 16.25 7.52
C TYR A 233 -69.29 17.01 7.97
N SER A 234 -69.21 17.85 9.00
CA SER A 234 -70.36 18.63 9.50
C SER A 234 -70.72 19.88 8.66
N TRP A 235 -70.17 20.03 7.44
CA TRP A 235 -70.38 21.20 6.57
C TRP A 235 -70.89 20.85 5.17
N ILE A 236 -71.26 19.58 4.91
CA ILE A 236 -71.67 19.11 3.56
C ILE A 236 -73.20 19.06 3.35
N GLU A 237 -74.03 19.46 4.33
CA GLU A 237 -75.50 19.53 4.15
C GLU A 237 -76.09 20.93 4.35
N SER A 238 -75.44 21.95 3.79
CA SER A 238 -76.07 23.27 3.62
C SER A 238 -75.62 23.94 2.34
N GLU A 239 -75.88 23.33 1.19
CA GLU A 239 -76.15 24.04 -0.07
C GLU A 239 -76.56 23.07 -1.20
N LYS A 240 -77.85 23.15 -1.54
CA LYS A 240 -78.59 22.61 -2.71
C LYS A 240 -79.22 21.22 -2.60
#